data_AF-T0Z156-F1
#
_entry.id   AF-T0Z156-F1
#
_cell.length_a   1.000
_cell.length_b   1.000
_cell.length_c   1.000
_cell.angle_alpha   90.00
_cell.angle_beta   90.00
_cell.angle_gamma   90.00
#
_symmetry.space_group_name_H-M   'P 1'
#
loop_
_entity.id
_entity.type
_entity.pdbx_description
1 polymer ?
#
loop_
_entity_poly.entity_id
_entity_poly.type
_entity_poly.pdbx_seq_one_letter_code
_entity_poly.pdbx_strand_id
1 'polypeptide(L)'
;MLASIPIPLIPELWAGRTLVRVFNFSAGPAALPLEVLEQARAEMTDWAGTGMSVMEVSHRGKAFTALAERAERRLRALLALPPDYRV
;
A
#
# COMPACT_ATOMS: atom_id res chain seq x y z
N MET A 1 -7.28 -17.58 41.47
CA MET A 1 -7.63 -18.48 40.35
C MET A 1 -8.37 -17.63 39.31
N LEU A 2 -7.62 -16.88 38.50
CA LEU A 2 -8.22 -16.07 37.43
C LEU A 2 -8.30 -16.97 36.20
N ALA A 3 -9.52 -17.33 35.80
CA ALA A 3 -9.76 -18.13 34.62
C ALA A 3 -9.31 -17.34 33.38
N SER A 4 -8.29 -17.84 32.70
CA SER A 4 -7.85 -17.35 31.40
C SER A 4 -8.99 -17.49 30.40
N ILE A 5 -9.64 -16.38 30.05
CA ILE A 5 -10.58 -16.36 28.93
C ILE A 5 -9.74 -16.62 27.67
N PRO A 6 -9.99 -17.70 26.91
CA PRO A 6 -9.24 -17.96 25.69
C PRO A 6 -9.57 -16.86 24.68
N ILE A 7 -8.54 -16.11 24.26
CA ILE A 7 -8.64 -15.19 23.13
C ILE A 7 -8.86 -16.07 21.89
N PRO A 8 -10.00 -15.94 21.18
CA PRO A 8 -10.23 -16.75 20.00
C PRO A 8 -9.14 -16.47 18.97
N LEU A 9 -8.57 -17.55 18.40
CA LEU A 9 -7.67 -17.42 17.27
C LEU A 9 -8.45 -16.72 16.15
N ILE A 10 -7.82 -15.72 15.54
CA ILE A 10 -8.36 -14.83 14.49
C ILE A 10 -9.23 -15.54 13.42
N PRO A 11 -9.03 -16.82 13.03
CA PRO A 11 -9.87 -17.47 12.02
C PRO A 11 -11.37 -17.58 12.36
N GLU A 12 -11.75 -17.70 13.63
CA GLU A 12 -13.16 -17.93 14.01
C GLU A 12 -14.07 -16.71 13.80
N LEU A 13 -13.48 -15.51 13.71
CA LEU A 13 -14.21 -14.25 13.49
C LEU A 13 -14.61 -14.00 12.01
N TRP A 14 -14.24 -14.89 11.09
CA TRP A 14 -14.45 -14.69 9.63
C TRP A 14 -15.31 -15.76 8.96
N ALA A 15 -15.98 -16.63 9.72
CA ALA A 15 -16.80 -17.74 9.21
C ALA A 15 -18.02 -17.32 8.34
N GLY A 16 -18.21 -16.02 8.07
CA GLY A 16 -19.26 -15.48 7.21
C GLY A 16 -18.75 -14.67 6.00
N ARG A 17 -17.49 -14.82 5.56
CA ARG A 17 -17.00 -14.09 4.38
C ARG A 17 -17.73 -14.56 3.11
N THR A 18 -18.52 -13.67 2.53
CA THR A 18 -19.01 -13.78 1.16
C THR A 18 -17.80 -13.92 0.22
N LEU A 19 -17.88 -14.80 -0.78
CA LEU A 19 -16.81 -15.02 -1.79
C LEU A 19 -16.53 -13.80 -2.68
N VAL A 20 -17.23 -12.69 -2.45
CA VAL A 20 -17.20 -11.46 -3.22
C VAL A 20 -16.38 -10.41 -2.48
N ARG A 21 -15.51 -9.69 -3.20
CA ARG A 21 -14.75 -8.57 -2.63
C ARG A 21 -15.70 -7.50 -2.08
N VAL A 22 -15.47 -7.08 -0.84
CA VAL A 22 -16.27 -6.03 -0.18
C VAL A 22 -16.11 -4.70 -0.93
N PHE A 23 -17.23 -4.03 -1.18
CA PHE A 23 -17.24 -2.66 -1.71
C PHE A 23 -17.02 -1.67 -0.56
N ASN A 24 -15.94 -0.89 -0.65
CA ASN A 24 -15.60 0.14 0.32
C ASN A 24 -16.05 1.51 -0.20
N PHE A 25 -17.11 2.08 0.40
CA PHE A 25 -17.67 3.40 0.08
C PHE A 25 -17.22 4.51 1.04
N SER A 26 -16.14 4.30 1.79
CA SER A 26 -15.61 5.32 2.70
C SER A 26 -15.22 6.61 1.97
N ALA A 27 -15.52 7.76 2.59
CA ALA A 27 -15.22 9.09 2.04
C ALA A 27 -13.74 9.49 2.16
N GLY A 28 -12.96 8.81 3.03
CA GLY A 28 -11.56 9.11 3.29
C GLY A 28 -11.10 8.62 4.68
N PRO A 29 -10.02 7.82 4.79
CA PRO A 29 -9.34 7.08 3.73
C PRO A 29 -10.32 6.22 2.90
N ALA A 30 -10.03 6.03 1.61
CA ALA A 30 -10.95 5.42 0.63
C ALA A 30 -10.39 4.12 0.01
N ALA A 31 -11.18 3.48 -0.85
CA ALA A 31 -10.78 2.28 -1.57
C ALA A 31 -9.58 2.55 -2.51
N LEU A 32 -8.60 1.64 -2.50
CA LEU A 32 -7.52 1.59 -3.49
C LEU A 32 -7.83 0.53 -4.57
N PRO A 33 -7.33 0.71 -5.80
CA PRO A 33 -7.34 -0.35 -6.81
C PRO A 33 -6.70 -1.64 -6.28
N LEU A 34 -7.26 -2.80 -6.61
CA LEU A 34 -6.82 -4.08 -6.04
C LEU A 34 -5.38 -4.40 -6.43
N GLU A 35 -5.05 -4.14 -7.69
CA GLU A 35 -3.75 -4.36 -8.29
C GLU A 35 -2.64 -3.60 -7.55
N VAL A 36 -2.93 -2.41 -7.02
CA VAL A 36 -1.97 -1.62 -6.22
C VAL A 36 -1.72 -2.29 -4.87
N LEU A 37 -2.78 -2.77 -4.22
CA LEU A 37 -2.67 -3.49 -2.94
C LEU A 37 -1.92 -4.81 -3.11
N GLU A 38 -2.19 -5.54 -4.19
CA GLU A 38 -1.54 -6.82 -4.49
C GLU A 38 -0.06 -6.64 -4.80
N GLN A 39 0.30 -5.60 -5.54
CA GLN A 39 1.70 -5.26 -5.80
C GLN A 39 2.41 -4.86 -4.50
N ALA A 40 1.83 -3.97 -3.70
CA ALA A 40 2.42 -3.55 -2.43
C ALA A 40 2.60 -4.73 -1.45
N ARG A 41 1.65 -5.67 -1.43
CA ARG A 41 1.77 -6.92 -0.66
C ARG A 41 2.93 -7.78 -1.17
N ALA A 42 3.03 -7.97 -2.49
CA ALA A 42 4.05 -8.84 -3.09
C ALA A 42 5.47 -8.30 -2.87
N GLU A 43 5.63 -6.98 -2.86
CA GLU A 43 6.92 -6.29 -2.71
C GLU A 43 7.22 -5.84 -1.27
N MET A 44 6.39 -6.21 -0.29
CA MET A 44 6.44 -5.66 1.07
C MET A 44 7.79 -5.88 1.77
N THR A 45 8.40 -7.05 1.57
CA THR A 45 9.67 -7.46 2.20
C THR A 45 10.87 -7.38 1.26
N ASP A 46 10.62 -7.28 -0.04
CA ASP A 46 11.66 -7.09 -1.05
C ASP A 46 11.11 -6.20 -2.16
N TRP A 47 11.32 -4.91 -1.99
CA TRP A 47 10.88 -3.92 -2.94
C TRP A 47 11.89 -3.83 -4.09
N ALA A 48 11.41 -4.08 -5.31
CA ALA A 48 12.18 -4.00 -6.54
C ALA A 48 13.51 -4.79 -6.55
N GLY A 49 13.61 -5.88 -5.78
CA GLY A 49 14.81 -6.71 -5.71
C GLY A 49 15.96 -6.07 -4.91
N THR A 50 15.65 -5.11 -4.02
CA THR A 50 16.64 -4.45 -3.16
C THR A 50 17.03 -5.30 -1.95
N GLY A 51 16.29 -6.38 -1.68
CA GLY A 51 16.42 -7.17 -0.45
C GLY A 51 15.89 -6.46 0.79
N MET A 52 15.17 -5.35 0.61
CA MET A 52 14.61 -4.51 1.69
C MET A 52 13.20 -4.04 1.31
N SER A 53 12.40 -3.71 2.30
CA SER A 53 11.14 -2.99 2.12
C SER A 53 11.38 -1.56 1.63
N VAL A 54 10.45 -1.00 0.87
CA VAL A 54 10.43 0.43 0.54
C VAL A 54 10.37 1.32 1.80
N MET A 55 9.91 0.78 2.93
CA MET A 55 9.88 1.47 4.21
C MET A 55 11.25 1.53 4.90
N GLU A 56 12.21 0.71 4.48
CA GLU A 56 13.55 0.60 5.07
C GLU A 56 14.61 1.35 4.24
N VAL A 57 14.33 1.62 2.96
CA VAL A 57 15.26 2.34 2.09
C VAL A 57 15.36 3.82 2.45
N SER A 58 16.57 4.38 2.36
CA SER A 58 16.78 5.81 2.57
C SER A 58 16.05 6.63 1.50
N HIS A 59 15.30 7.66 1.91
CA HIS A 59 14.66 8.62 1.01
C HIS A 59 15.65 9.43 0.15
N ARG A 60 16.93 9.46 0.54
CA ARG A 60 18.02 10.09 -0.23
C ARG A 60 18.78 9.08 -1.10
N GLY A 61 18.45 7.80 -0.96
CA GLY A 61 19.04 6.73 -1.75
C GLY A 61 18.52 6.74 -3.18
N LYS A 62 19.39 6.35 -4.12
CA LYS A 62 19.08 6.36 -5.56
C LYS A 62 17.77 5.63 -5.90
N ALA A 63 17.49 4.51 -5.23
CA ALA A 63 16.27 3.74 -5.45
C ALA A 63 15.00 4.57 -5.12
N PHE A 64 14.96 5.20 -3.95
CA PHE A 64 13.81 6.02 -3.55
C PHE A 64 13.70 7.31 -4.38
N THR A 65 14.81 7.99 -4.65
CA THR A 65 14.79 9.20 -5.50
C THR A 65 14.23 8.90 -6.89
N ALA A 66 14.63 7.79 -7.51
CA ALA A 66 14.08 7.35 -8.79
C ALA A 66 12.56 7.04 -8.73
N LEU A 67 12.09 6.46 -7.63
CA LEU A 67 10.66 6.24 -7.37
C LEU A 67 9.91 7.57 -7.29
N ALA A 68 10.41 8.51 -6.48
CA ALA A 68 9.80 9.82 -6.28
C ALA A 68 9.71 10.62 -7.59
N GLU A 69 10.79 10.69 -8.35
CA GLU A 69 10.80 11.36 -9.65
C GLU A 69 9.84 10.69 -10.66
N ARG A 70 9.73 9.35 -10.64
CA ARG A 70 8.77 8.63 -11.48
C ARG A 70 7.33 8.95 -11.09
N ALA A 71 7.04 9.07 -9.79
CA ALA A 71 5.73 9.45 -9.30
C ALA A 71 5.38 10.89 -9.74
N GLU A 72 6.31 11.83 -9.56
CA GLU A 72 6.14 13.23 -10.00
C GLU A 72 5.91 13.32 -11.52
N ARG A 73 6.75 12.65 -12.33
CA ARG A 73 6.59 12.64 -13.81
C ARG A 73 5.22 12.11 -14.23
N ARG A 74 4.72 11.06 -13.58
CA ARG A 74 3.39 10.51 -13.86
C ARG A 74 2.28 11.47 -13.49
N LEU A 75 2.37 12.12 -12.33
CA LEU A 75 1.39 13.11 -11.91
C LEU A 75 1.35 14.31 -12.86
N ARG A 76 2.53 14.82 -13.26
CA ARG A 76 2.66 15.88 -14.27
C ARG A 76 2.02 15.49 -15.60
N ALA A 77 2.26 14.26 -16.06
CA ALA A 77 1.68 13.76 -17.32
C ALA A 77 0.16 13.58 -17.24
N LEU A 78 -0.35 12.98 -16.16
CA LEU A 78 -1.79 12.73 -15.96
C LEU A 78 -2.60 14.03 -15.88
N LEU A 79 -2.03 15.06 -15.27
CA LEU A 79 -2.69 16.35 -15.06
C LEU A 79 -2.25 17.42 -16.07
N ALA A 80 -1.43 17.07 -17.07
CA ALA A 80 -0.86 17.98 -18.06
C ALA A 80 -0.25 19.26 -17.43
N LEU A 81 0.54 19.10 -16.35
CA LEU A 81 1.10 20.22 -15.61
C LEU A 81 2.18 20.96 -16.42
N PRO A 82 2.20 22.29 -16.39
CA PRO A 82 3.23 23.07 -17.07
C PRO A 82 4.58 22.99 -16.31
N PRO A 83 5.72 23.28 -16.98
CA PRO A 83 7.06 23.09 -16.41
C PRO A 83 7.40 24.05 -15.27
N ASP A 84 6.69 25.18 -15.19
CA ASP A 84 6.83 26.21 -14.14
C ASP A 84 6.00 25.90 -12.88
N TYR A 85 5.10 24.90 -12.93
CA TYR A 85 4.37 24.45 -11.75
C TYR A 85 5.20 23.48 -10.89
N ARG A 86 5.20 23.69 -9.57
CA ARG A 86 5.91 22.86 -8.58
C ARG A 86 4.97 21.85 -7.92
N VAL A 87 5.49 20.65 -7.71
CA VAL A 87 4.82 19.49 -7.10
C VAL A 87 5.79 18.84 -6.13
#